data_AF-A0A3M1KS06-F1
#
_entry.id   AF-A0A3M1KS06-F1
#
_cell.length_a   1.000
_cell.length_b   1.000
_cell.length_c   1.000
_cell.angle_alpha   90.00
_cell.angle_beta   90.00
_cell.angle_gamma   90.00
#
_symmetry.space_group_name_H-M   'P 1'
#
loop_
_entity.id
_entity.type
_entity.pdbx_description
1 polymer ?
#
loop_
_entity_poly.entity_id
_entity_poly.type
_entity_poly.pdbx_seq_one_letter_code
_entity_poly.pdbx_strand_id
1 'polypeptide(L)'
;MTQIESINTHSGLSQDLAKLSAAQYLAELSLCLATVEQEEKELYQLCKKLFCSLEQIAKGDYFTVIVNLAYGVFHHLQIAGIVPQLDNCCLSQKPVFINSQLGGWQVGFSFEAGGIVNLSDRKPSSEFAEESVSALIEQQESCKIDYRLNSLELKLLKHLKENNLSDLSQPLPLQFRTLLESAWLKIERLLREYTRYHLGCKLRSAELLDTLDPVQF
;
A
#
# COMPACT_ATOMS: atom_id res chain seq x y z
N MET A 1 -24.19 -12.34 29.75
CA MET A 1 -23.85 -11.40 28.66
C MET A 1 -24.82 -10.24 28.75
N THR A 2 -24.25 -9.04 28.89
CA THR A 2 -24.95 -7.74 28.91
C THR A 2 -25.50 -7.40 27.52
N GLN A 3 -26.64 -6.71 27.48
CA GLN A 3 -27.35 -6.29 26.28
C GLN A 3 -26.43 -5.56 25.28
N ILE A 4 -26.52 -5.92 24.00
CA ILE A 4 -25.80 -5.28 22.89
C ILE A 4 -26.82 -4.49 22.07
N GLU A 5 -26.63 -3.18 21.97
CA GLU A 5 -27.45 -2.31 21.12
C GLU A 5 -26.62 -1.77 19.96
N SER A 6 -27.22 -1.76 18.76
CA SER A 6 -26.58 -1.23 17.57
C SER A 6 -26.66 0.29 17.57
N ILE A 7 -25.52 0.96 17.76
CA ILE A 7 -25.44 2.43 17.78
C ILE A 7 -25.29 3.00 16.36
N ASN A 8 -24.61 2.29 15.46
CA ASN A 8 -24.42 2.68 14.06
C ASN A 8 -24.34 1.46 13.13
N THR A 9 -24.91 1.59 11.93
CA THR A 9 -24.89 0.53 10.91
C THR A 9 -24.49 1.13 9.56
N HIS A 10 -23.52 0.51 8.88
CA HIS A 10 -23.08 0.91 7.53
C HIS A 10 -23.76 0.08 6.44
N SER A 11 -25.10 0.17 6.36
CA SER A 11 -25.88 -0.66 5.43
C SER A 11 -25.56 -0.39 3.96
N GLY A 12 -25.06 0.80 3.61
CA GLY A 12 -24.73 1.19 2.24
C GLY A 12 -23.52 0.44 1.66
N LEU A 13 -22.65 -0.14 2.51
CA LEU A 13 -21.50 -0.93 2.04
C LEU A 13 -21.94 -2.20 1.31
N SER A 14 -23.02 -2.83 1.76
CA SER A 14 -23.55 -4.07 1.17
C SER A 14 -24.18 -3.89 -0.21
N GLN A 15 -24.42 -2.65 -0.63
CA GLN A 15 -25.10 -2.33 -1.89
C GLN A 15 -24.17 -2.29 -3.10
N ASP A 16 -22.86 -2.40 -2.87
CA ASP A 16 -21.81 -2.38 -3.87
C ASP A 16 -20.70 -3.37 -3.47
N LEU A 17 -20.43 -4.35 -4.33
CA LEU A 17 -19.50 -5.44 -4.04
C LEU A 17 -18.06 -4.93 -3.81
N ALA A 18 -17.65 -3.87 -4.50
CA ALA A 18 -16.31 -3.32 -4.33
C ALA A 18 -16.16 -2.65 -2.97
N LYS A 19 -17.16 -1.88 -2.55
CA LYS A 19 -17.20 -1.30 -1.20
C LYS A 19 -17.20 -2.38 -0.11
N LEU A 20 -18.02 -3.41 -0.28
CA LEU A 20 -18.10 -4.51 0.68
C LEU A 20 -16.77 -5.25 0.80
N SER A 21 -16.15 -5.60 -0.33
CA SER A 21 -14.88 -6.33 -0.35
C SER A 21 -13.74 -5.50 0.26
N ALA A 22 -13.69 -4.20 -0.04
CA ALA A 22 -12.74 -3.29 0.58
C ALA A 22 -12.95 -3.18 2.10
N ALA A 23 -14.20 -3.06 2.55
CA ALA A 23 -14.52 -3.00 3.97
C ALA A 23 -14.16 -4.31 4.70
N GLN A 24 -14.46 -5.46 4.11
CA GLN A 24 -14.11 -6.78 4.65
C GLN A 24 -12.59 -6.96 4.75
N TYR A 25 -11.85 -6.57 3.71
CA TYR A 25 -10.39 -6.60 3.72
C TYR A 25 -9.80 -5.74 4.84
N LEU A 26 -10.27 -4.50 4.99
CA LEU A 26 -9.79 -3.58 6.04
C LEU A 26 -10.16 -4.09 7.44
N ALA A 27 -11.33 -4.70 7.61
CA ALA A 27 -11.72 -5.34 8.86
C ALA A 27 -10.80 -6.52 9.20
N GLU A 28 -10.53 -7.41 8.23
CA GLU A 28 -9.59 -8.53 8.43
C GLU A 28 -8.19 -8.05 8.74
N LEU A 29 -7.70 -7.01 8.05
CA LEU A 29 -6.39 -6.42 8.32
C LEU A 29 -6.33 -5.86 9.75
N SER A 30 -7.36 -5.13 10.18
CA SER A 30 -7.46 -4.68 11.57
C SER A 30 -7.44 -5.84 12.56
N LEU A 31 -8.19 -6.90 12.30
CA LEU A 31 -8.20 -8.07 13.19
C LEU A 31 -6.83 -8.77 13.23
N CYS A 32 -6.08 -8.78 12.14
CA CYS A 32 -4.72 -9.33 12.10
C CYS A 32 -3.72 -8.48 12.88
N LEU A 33 -3.93 -7.16 12.96
CA LEU A 33 -3.05 -6.24 13.68
C LEU A 33 -3.42 -6.09 15.16
N ALA A 34 -4.68 -6.32 15.51
CA ALA A 34 -5.16 -6.16 16.87
C ALA A 34 -4.48 -7.15 17.81
N THR A 35 -3.91 -6.65 18.90
CA THR A 35 -3.40 -7.48 19.99
C THR A 35 -4.51 -7.73 21.02
N VAL A 36 -4.55 -8.94 21.60
CA VAL A 36 -5.60 -9.31 22.58
C VAL A 36 -5.51 -8.50 23.88
N GLU A 37 -4.36 -7.87 24.13
CA GLU A 37 -4.01 -7.29 25.42
C GLU A 37 -4.22 -5.77 25.50
N GLN A 38 -4.54 -5.08 24.40
CA GLN A 38 -4.69 -3.62 24.38
C GLN A 38 -5.95 -3.15 23.64
N GLU A 39 -6.56 -2.09 24.16
CA GLU A 39 -7.60 -1.35 23.43
C GLU A 39 -6.95 -0.49 22.35
N GLU A 40 -6.92 -1.01 21.12
CA GLU A 40 -6.35 -0.34 19.94
C GLU A 40 -7.27 0.77 19.41
N LYS A 41 -7.37 1.86 20.17
CA LYS A 41 -8.24 3.00 19.87
C LYS A 41 -7.95 3.59 18.48
N GLU A 42 -6.68 3.67 18.10
CA GLU A 42 -6.27 4.22 16.80
C GLU A 42 -6.77 3.37 15.64
N LEU A 43 -6.64 2.04 15.76
CA LEU A 43 -7.11 1.08 14.75
C LEU A 43 -8.63 1.16 14.57
N TYR A 44 -9.37 1.22 15.68
CA TYR A 44 -10.83 1.39 15.65
C TYR A 44 -11.24 2.72 15.00
N GLN A 45 -10.57 3.82 15.35
CA GLN A 45 -10.85 5.14 14.78
C GLN A 45 -10.55 5.17 13.27
N LEU A 46 -9.45 4.54 12.84
CA LEU A 46 -9.10 4.41 11.44
C LEU A 46 -10.16 3.59 10.68
N CYS A 47 -10.54 2.42 11.18
CA CYS A 47 -11.62 1.59 10.60
C CYS A 47 -12.92 2.38 10.43
N LYS A 48 -13.35 3.08 11.49
CA LYS A 48 -14.56 3.90 11.44
C LYS A 48 -14.48 4.98 10.36
N LYS A 49 -13.35 5.70 10.26
CA LYS A 49 -13.12 6.72 9.22
C LYS A 49 -13.21 6.11 7.81
N LEU A 50 -12.58 4.96 7.60
CA LEU A 50 -12.55 4.28 6.31
C LEU A 50 -13.94 3.78 5.89
N PHE A 51 -14.69 3.15 6.80
CA PHE A 51 -16.04 2.64 6.51
C PHE A 51 -17.03 3.76 6.22
N CYS A 52 -17.00 4.85 7.01
CA CYS A 52 -17.78 6.05 6.70
C CYS A 52 -17.45 6.59 5.30
N SER A 53 -16.17 6.65 4.93
CA SER A 53 -15.77 7.14 3.62
C SER A 53 -16.20 6.20 2.49
N LEU A 54 -15.99 4.88 2.63
CA LEU A 54 -16.41 3.87 1.65
C LEU A 54 -17.92 3.94 1.37
N GLU A 55 -18.73 4.11 2.43
CA GLU A 55 -20.18 4.18 2.30
C GLU A 55 -20.63 5.37 1.42
N GLN A 56 -19.94 6.51 1.55
CA GLN A 56 -20.22 7.75 0.80
C GLN A 56 -19.77 7.73 -0.67
N ILE A 57 -18.93 6.77 -1.09
CA ILE A 57 -18.49 6.67 -2.49
C ILE A 57 -19.69 6.42 -3.41
N ALA A 58 -19.72 7.01 -4.61
CA ALA A 58 -20.78 6.73 -5.56
C ALA A 58 -20.76 5.24 -5.99
N LYS A 59 -21.94 4.63 -6.20
CA LYS A 59 -21.99 3.24 -6.69
C LYS A 59 -21.25 3.11 -8.02
N GLY A 60 -20.40 2.10 -8.15
CA GLY A 60 -19.59 1.88 -9.36
C GLY A 60 -18.37 2.80 -9.50
N ASP A 61 -18.06 3.66 -8.53
CA ASP A 61 -16.81 4.43 -8.51
C ASP A 61 -15.66 3.59 -7.90
N TYR A 62 -15.23 2.58 -8.66
CA TYR A 62 -14.17 1.65 -8.27
C TYR A 62 -12.84 2.34 -8.01
N PHE A 63 -12.54 3.42 -8.74
CA PHE A 63 -11.33 4.19 -8.57
C PHE A 63 -11.21 4.74 -7.14
N THR A 64 -12.25 5.42 -6.66
CA THR A 64 -12.26 5.97 -5.31
C THR A 64 -12.23 4.88 -4.24
N VAL A 65 -12.80 3.69 -4.50
CA VAL A 65 -12.68 2.54 -3.60
C VAL A 65 -11.22 2.07 -3.49
N ILE A 66 -10.50 1.96 -4.61
CA ILE A 66 -9.08 1.54 -4.62
C ILE A 66 -8.21 2.57 -3.90
N VAL A 67 -8.44 3.86 -4.10
CA VAL A 67 -7.73 4.94 -3.40
C VAL A 67 -7.97 4.85 -1.89
N ASN A 68 -9.22 4.65 -1.48
CA ASN A 68 -9.58 4.47 -0.07
C ASN A 68 -8.92 3.23 0.55
N LEU A 69 -8.90 2.12 -0.20
CA LEU A 69 -8.24 0.89 0.22
C LEU A 69 -6.73 1.09 0.39
N ALA A 70 -6.04 1.67 -0.60
CA ALA A 70 -4.60 1.95 -0.51
C ALA A 70 -4.26 2.85 0.69
N TYR A 71 -5.05 3.90 0.90
CA TYR A 71 -4.95 4.76 2.08
C TYR A 71 -5.14 4.00 3.38
N GLY A 72 -6.18 3.17 3.46
CA GLY A 72 -6.46 2.32 4.60
C GLY A 72 -5.28 1.39 4.91
N VAL A 73 -4.81 0.62 3.93
CA VAL A 73 -3.68 -0.31 4.12
C VAL A 73 -2.42 0.41 4.59
N PHE A 74 -2.06 1.53 3.95
CA PHE A 74 -0.88 2.29 4.33
C PHE A 74 -0.92 2.73 5.81
N HIS A 75 -2.05 3.28 6.27
CA HIS A 75 -2.16 3.74 7.64
C HIS A 75 -2.33 2.61 8.67
N HIS A 76 -2.86 1.45 8.28
CA HIS A 76 -2.81 0.25 9.12
C HIS A 76 -1.36 -0.19 9.35
N LEU A 77 -0.54 -0.22 8.29
CA LEU A 77 0.89 -0.52 8.39
C LEU A 77 1.63 0.51 9.24
N GLN A 78 1.23 1.78 9.18
CA GLN A 78 1.78 2.84 10.01
C GLN A 78 1.46 2.64 11.49
N ILE A 79 0.22 2.30 11.86
CA ILE A 79 -0.16 1.97 13.25
C ILE A 79 0.64 0.76 13.74
N ALA A 80 0.82 -0.24 12.87
CA ALA A 80 1.60 -1.45 13.19
C ALA A 80 3.13 -1.25 13.20
N GLY A 81 3.63 -0.04 12.90
CA GLY A 81 5.07 0.24 12.89
C GLY A 81 5.86 -0.41 11.75
N ILE A 82 5.18 -0.90 10.70
CA ILE A 82 5.78 -1.60 9.56
C ILE A 82 5.56 -0.85 8.23
N VAL A 83 5.27 0.46 8.28
CA VAL A 83 5.13 1.30 7.09
C VAL A 83 6.41 1.31 6.25
N PRO A 84 6.33 1.27 4.91
CA PRO A 84 7.53 1.27 4.08
C PRO A 84 8.30 2.60 4.15
N GLN A 85 9.63 2.52 4.05
CA GLN A 85 10.50 3.69 3.90
C GLN A 85 10.36 4.27 2.50
N LEU A 86 10.03 5.56 2.40
CA LEU A 86 9.75 6.25 1.14
C LEU A 86 10.67 7.46 0.89
N ASP A 87 11.51 7.85 1.84
CA ASP A 87 12.31 9.07 1.73
C ASP A 87 13.76 8.80 1.42
N ASN A 88 14.33 7.78 2.04
CA ASN A 88 15.72 7.37 1.83
C ASN A 88 15.79 5.99 1.18
N CYS A 89 16.80 5.77 0.35
CA CYS A 89 17.13 4.46 -0.19
C CYS A 89 17.49 3.52 0.97
N CYS A 90 16.82 2.37 1.07
CA CYS A 90 17.07 1.43 2.17
C CYS A 90 18.49 0.83 2.16
N LEU A 91 19.18 0.84 1.01
CA LEU A 91 20.57 0.36 0.91
C LEU A 91 21.60 1.43 1.24
N SER A 92 21.50 2.60 0.59
CA SER A 92 22.51 3.66 0.71
C SER A 92 22.21 4.70 1.79
N GLN A 93 21.00 4.66 2.35
CA GLN A 93 20.47 5.64 3.31
C GLN A 93 20.43 7.09 2.78
N LYS A 94 20.64 7.28 1.47
CA LYS A 94 20.59 8.59 0.81
C LYS A 94 19.16 8.97 0.46
N PRO A 95 18.81 10.27 0.51
CA PRO A 95 17.49 10.73 0.11
C PRO A 95 17.22 10.44 -1.37
N VAL A 96 15.99 10.05 -1.66
CA VAL A 96 15.51 9.77 -3.01
C VAL A 96 14.61 10.91 -3.47
N PHE A 97 15.09 11.62 -4.48
CA PHE A 97 14.36 12.73 -5.10
C PHE A 97 13.66 12.27 -6.38
N ILE A 98 12.38 12.58 -6.50
CA ILE A 98 11.61 12.31 -7.71
C ILE A 98 12.11 13.24 -8.81
N ASN A 99 12.63 12.66 -9.89
CA ASN A 99 13.01 13.42 -11.08
C ASN A 99 12.00 13.17 -12.21
N SER A 100 11.01 14.06 -12.34
CA SER A 100 10.00 13.98 -13.40
C SER A 100 10.47 14.47 -14.76
N GLN A 101 11.65 15.10 -14.85
CA GLN A 101 12.21 15.60 -16.10
C GLN A 101 13.01 14.52 -16.84
N LEU A 102 13.45 13.48 -16.12
CA LEU A 102 14.16 12.36 -16.71
C LEU A 102 13.15 11.31 -17.21
N GLY A 103 13.05 11.17 -18.54
CA GLY A 103 12.24 10.14 -19.17
C GLY A 103 12.65 8.75 -18.69
N GLY A 104 11.68 7.94 -18.24
CA GLY A 104 11.94 6.59 -17.74
C GLY A 104 12.51 6.52 -16.32
N TRP A 105 12.51 7.61 -15.55
CA TRP A 105 12.93 7.57 -14.14
C TRP A 105 12.13 6.55 -13.34
N GLN A 106 12.85 5.68 -12.62
CA GLN A 106 12.27 4.64 -11.77
C GLN A 106 13.12 4.42 -10.52
N VAL A 107 12.45 3.99 -9.45
CA VAL A 107 13.07 3.45 -8.24
C VAL A 107 12.61 2.02 -8.01
N GLY A 108 13.44 1.23 -7.36
CA GLY A 108 13.03 -0.08 -6.85
C GLY A 108 12.23 0.07 -5.56
N PHE A 109 11.39 -0.91 -5.28
CA PHE A 109 10.75 -1.13 -4.00
C PHE A 109 11.01 -2.59 -3.62
N SER A 110 11.52 -2.80 -2.41
CA SER A 110 11.92 -4.10 -1.89
C SER A 110 11.18 -4.36 -0.59
N PHE A 111 10.52 -5.52 -0.51
CA PHE A 111 9.85 -5.93 0.72
C PHE A 111 10.88 -6.29 1.80
N GLU A 112 11.92 -7.01 1.40
CA GLU A 112 13.05 -7.38 2.26
C GLU A 112 13.76 -6.15 2.84
N ALA A 113 14.05 -5.14 2.00
CA ALA A 113 14.68 -3.90 2.46
C ALA A 113 13.68 -2.94 3.13
N GLY A 114 12.39 -3.27 3.19
CA GLY A 114 11.35 -2.48 3.86
C GLY A 114 10.97 -1.17 3.15
N GLY A 115 11.24 -1.01 1.84
CA GLY A 115 10.89 0.22 1.13
C GLY A 115 11.67 0.49 -0.15
N ILE A 116 11.88 1.78 -0.43
CA ILE A 116 12.47 2.22 -1.69
C ILE A 116 13.97 1.94 -1.77
N VAL A 117 14.42 1.56 -2.96
CA VAL A 117 15.83 1.29 -3.26
C VAL A 117 16.19 2.00 -4.55
N ASN A 118 17.27 2.76 -4.53
CA ASN A 118 17.80 3.35 -5.75
C ASN A 118 18.45 2.24 -6.59
N LEU A 119 17.97 2.08 -7.82
CA LEU A 119 18.40 0.99 -8.71
C LEU A 119 19.89 1.07 -9.04
N SER A 120 20.48 2.28 -8.98
CA SER A 120 21.91 2.51 -9.25
C SER A 120 22.81 2.10 -8.08
N ASP A 121 22.26 1.99 -6.85
CA ASP A 121 23.03 1.63 -5.65
C ASP A 121 23.15 0.11 -5.48
N ARG A 122 22.53 -0.68 -6.37
CA ARG A 122 22.55 -2.15 -6.33
C ARG A 122 23.82 -2.69 -7.00
N LYS A 123 24.52 -3.62 -6.35
CA LYS A 123 25.53 -4.44 -7.02
C LYS A 123 24.82 -5.41 -7.99
N PRO A 124 25.30 -5.57 -9.24
CA PRO A 124 24.75 -6.59 -10.12
C PRO A 124 24.89 -7.95 -9.44
N SER A 125 23.80 -8.71 -9.35
CA SER A 125 23.84 -10.09 -8.89
C SER A 125 24.67 -10.88 -9.88
N SER A 126 25.94 -11.10 -9.57
CA SER A 126 26.83 -11.95 -10.36
C SER A 126 26.39 -13.40 -10.20
N GLU A 127 25.65 -13.92 -11.17
CA GLU A 127 25.51 -15.38 -11.32
C GLU A 127 26.79 -16.03 -11.86
N PHE A 128 27.81 -15.25 -12.22
CA PHE A 128 29.14 -15.76 -12.60
C PHE A 128 30.23 -14.75 -12.21
N ALA A 129 30.90 -14.96 -11.09
CA ALA A 129 32.24 -14.39 -10.85
C ALA A 129 32.97 -15.25 -9.82
N GLU A 130 34.03 -15.90 -10.30
CA GLU A 130 34.93 -16.78 -9.58
C GLU A 130 35.69 -16.06 -8.46
N GLU A 131 36.22 -16.89 -7.56
CA GLU A 131 37.02 -16.59 -6.39
C GLU A 131 38.03 -15.45 -6.57
N SER A 132 37.99 -14.47 -5.66
CA SER A 132 39.20 -13.83 -5.14
C SER A 132 38.92 -13.13 -3.81
N VAL A 133 39.75 -13.48 -2.84
CA VAL A 133 39.70 -13.11 -1.43
C VAL A 133 40.22 -11.68 -1.24
N SER A 134 39.60 -10.95 -0.31
CA SER A 134 40.11 -9.76 0.42
C SER A 134 39.39 -8.43 0.16
N ALA A 135 38.40 -8.11 1.00
CA ALA A 135 38.31 -6.81 1.68
C ALA A 135 37.18 -6.85 2.72
N LEU A 136 37.55 -6.77 4.00
CA LEU A 136 36.65 -6.42 5.08
C LEU A 136 36.23 -4.95 4.87
N ILE A 137 34.98 -4.71 4.45
CA ILE A 137 34.10 -3.55 4.73
C ILE A 137 32.89 -3.60 3.76
N GLU A 138 31.70 -3.52 4.37
CA GLU A 138 30.35 -3.33 3.77
C GLU A 138 29.72 -4.52 3.01
N GLN A 139 28.99 -5.33 3.79
CA GLN A 139 27.88 -6.16 3.32
C GLN A 139 26.78 -5.25 2.72
N GLN A 140 27.00 -4.76 1.50
CA GLN A 140 25.90 -4.25 0.68
C GLN A 140 25.13 -5.47 0.16
N GLU A 141 24.17 -5.91 0.96
CA GLU A 141 23.26 -7.01 0.66
C GLU A 141 22.50 -6.74 -0.64
N SER A 142 22.52 -7.70 -1.56
CA SER A 142 21.76 -7.63 -2.79
C SER A 142 20.28 -7.88 -2.49
N CYS A 143 19.53 -6.84 -2.11
CA CYS A 143 18.10 -7.00 -1.87
C CYS A 143 17.35 -7.34 -3.16
N LYS A 144 16.28 -8.13 -3.03
CA LYS A 144 15.33 -8.39 -4.11
C LYS A 144 14.48 -7.14 -4.38
N ILE A 145 14.28 -6.79 -5.65
CA ILE A 145 13.35 -5.71 -6.04
C ILE A 145 12.03 -6.36 -6.45
N ASP A 146 10.98 -6.12 -5.68
CA ASP A 146 9.65 -6.66 -5.92
C ASP A 146 8.86 -5.79 -6.90
N TYR A 147 8.99 -4.46 -6.78
CA TYR A 147 8.33 -3.50 -7.67
C TYR A 147 9.31 -2.45 -8.21
N ARG A 148 9.04 -1.96 -9.42
CA ARG A 148 9.67 -0.75 -9.97
C ARG A 148 8.63 0.35 -10.03
N LEU A 149 8.87 1.46 -9.35
CA LEU A 149 7.97 2.60 -9.26
C LEU A 149 8.46 3.73 -10.14
N ASN A 150 7.58 4.26 -10.99
CA ASN A 150 7.86 5.49 -11.73
C ASN A 150 7.64 6.74 -10.84
N SER A 151 7.88 7.91 -11.41
CA SER A 151 7.77 9.19 -10.71
C SER A 151 6.36 9.48 -10.20
N LEU A 152 5.32 9.12 -10.96
CA LEU A 152 3.92 9.29 -10.57
C LEU A 152 3.56 8.34 -9.41
N GLU A 153 3.89 7.06 -9.54
CA GLU A 153 3.58 6.03 -8.55
C GLU A 153 4.26 6.34 -7.21
N LEU A 154 5.55 6.73 -7.21
CA LEU A 154 6.22 7.14 -5.96
C LEU A 154 5.59 8.41 -5.38
N LYS A 155 5.20 9.38 -6.21
CA LYS A 155 4.56 10.60 -5.74
C LYS A 155 3.23 10.29 -5.04
N LEU A 156 2.41 9.41 -5.61
CA LEU A 156 1.14 8.99 -5.01
C LEU A 156 1.36 8.20 -3.70
N LEU A 157 2.36 7.32 -3.67
CA LEU A 157 2.70 6.56 -2.47
C LEU A 157 3.19 7.49 -1.34
N LYS A 158 3.99 8.53 -1.65
CA LYS A 158 4.33 9.59 -0.68
C LYS A 158 3.11 10.42 -0.28
N HIS A 159 2.18 10.67 -1.20
CA HIS A 159 0.96 11.42 -0.91
C HIS A 159 0.09 10.72 0.15
N LEU A 160 0.10 9.37 0.21
CA LEU A 160 -0.57 8.60 1.28
C LEU A 160 0.00 8.91 2.67
N LYS A 161 1.30 9.18 2.77
CA LYS A 161 1.96 9.52 4.05
C LYS A 161 1.57 10.91 4.55
N GLU A 162 1.40 11.86 3.63
CA GLU A 162 1.34 13.29 3.95
C GLU A 162 -0.09 13.85 4.03
N ASN A 163 -1.06 13.21 3.38
CA ASN A 163 -2.38 13.81 3.13
C ASN A 163 -3.51 13.04 3.79
N ASN A 164 -4.64 13.72 3.96
CA ASN A 164 -5.87 13.06 4.40
C ASN A 164 -6.59 12.43 3.22
N LEU A 165 -7.42 11.43 3.51
CA LEU A 165 -8.24 10.72 2.53
C LEU A 165 -9.05 11.63 1.59
N SER A 166 -9.55 12.77 2.09
CA SER A 166 -10.33 13.74 1.31
C SER A 166 -9.53 14.41 0.19
N ASP A 167 -8.21 14.55 0.36
CA ASP A 167 -7.34 15.20 -0.62
C ASP A 167 -6.98 14.26 -1.78
N LEU A 168 -7.06 12.95 -1.54
CA LEU A 168 -6.72 11.88 -2.49
C LEU A 168 -7.83 11.59 -3.52
N SER A 169 -9.08 11.90 -3.17
CA SER A 169 -10.26 11.58 -3.98
C SER A 169 -10.81 12.80 -4.73
N GLN A 170 -10.02 13.87 -4.86
CA GLN A 170 -10.45 15.05 -5.61
C GLN A 170 -10.67 14.69 -7.10
N PRO A 171 -11.68 15.27 -7.76
CA PRO A 171 -11.96 14.95 -9.15
C PRO A 171 -10.80 15.42 -10.06
N LEU A 172 -10.15 14.48 -10.73
CA LEU A 172 -9.12 14.78 -11.72
C LEU A 172 -9.69 14.94 -13.14
N PRO A 173 -8.99 15.69 -14.01
CA PRO A 173 -9.29 15.77 -15.43
C PRO A 173 -9.31 14.36 -16.07
N LEU A 174 -10.36 14.05 -16.82
CA LEU A 174 -10.60 12.75 -17.47
C LEU A 174 -9.41 12.23 -18.28
N GLN A 175 -8.65 13.13 -18.91
CA GLN A 175 -7.48 12.79 -19.74
C GLN A 175 -6.34 12.08 -19.00
N PHE A 176 -6.26 12.21 -17.67
CA PHE A 176 -5.24 11.54 -16.84
C PHE A 176 -5.82 10.41 -15.99
N ARG A 177 -7.13 10.16 -16.08
CA ARG A 177 -7.84 9.22 -15.21
C ARG A 177 -7.34 7.79 -15.37
N THR A 178 -7.15 7.31 -16.60
CA THR A 178 -6.69 5.92 -16.85
C THR A 178 -5.25 5.67 -16.38
N LEU A 179 -4.36 6.63 -16.59
CA LEU A 179 -2.98 6.59 -16.08
C LEU A 179 -2.97 6.59 -14.55
N LEU A 180 -3.83 7.40 -13.94
CA LEU A 180 -3.93 7.49 -12.50
C LEU A 180 -4.57 6.23 -11.88
N GLU A 181 -5.62 5.69 -12.50
CA GLU A 181 -6.27 4.43 -12.11
C GLU A 181 -5.27 3.27 -12.11
N SER A 182 -4.50 3.12 -13.18
CA SER A 182 -3.46 2.08 -13.27
C SER A 182 -2.35 2.26 -12.23
N ALA A 183 -1.93 3.51 -11.96
CA ALA A 183 -0.95 3.79 -10.91
C ALA A 183 -1.47 3.44 -9.51
N TRP A 184 -2.74 3.79 -9.20
CA TRP A 184 -3.35 3.45 -7.91
C TRP A 184 -3.59 1.95 -7.73
N LEU A 185 -4.04 1.25 -8.78
CA LEU A 185 -4.17 -0.21 -8.76
C LEU A 185 -2.83 -0.88 -8.43
N LYS A 186 -1.74 -0.40 -9.04
CA LYS A 186 -0.41 -0.92 -8.78
C LYS A 186 0.06 -0.63 -7.35
N ILE A 187 -0.19 0.57 -6.84
CA ILE A 187 0.13 0.95 -5.45
C ILE A 187 -0.65 0.09 -4.46
N GLU A 188 -1.94 -0.11 -4.70
CA GLU A 188 -2.80 -0.95 -3.86
C GLU A 188 -2.25 -2.38 -3.82
N ARG A 189 -1.94 -2.99 -4.98
CA ARG A 189 -1.33 -4.33 -5.04
C ARG A 189 0.01 -4.40 -4.32
N LEU A 190 0.89 -3.41 -4.54
CA LEU A 190 2.17 -3.32 -3.85
C LEU A 190 1.98 -3.32 -2.33
N LEU A 191 1.09 -2.47 -1.82
CA LEU A 191 0.82 -2.37 -0.39
C LEU A 191 0.23 -3.66 0.15
N ARG A 192 -0.71 -4.27 -0.56
CA ARG A 192 -1.34 -5.55 -0.19
C ARG A 192 -0.32 -6.69 -0.11
N GLU A 193 0.58 -6.80 -1.10
CA GLU A 193 1.63 -7.82 -1.09
C GLU A 193 2.69 -7.56 -0.03
N TYR A 194 3.07 -6.30 0.17
CA TYR A 194 3.96 -5.89 1.25
C TYR A 194 3.35 -6.22 2.63
N THR A 195 2.06 -5.97 2.84
CA THR A 195 1.33 -6.37 4.05
C THR A 195 1.40 -7.89 4.26
N ARG A 196 1.13 -8.68 3.22
CA ARG A 196 1.21 -10.16 3.32
C ARG A 196 2.63 -10.63 3.68
N TYR A 197 3.66 -9.99 3.10
CA TYR A 197 5.06 -10.31 3.39
C TYR A 197 5.42 -10.09 4.86
N HIS A 198 5.06 -8.92 5.42
CA HIS A 198 5.44 -8.57 6.79
C HIS A 198 4.55 -9.19 7.87
N LEU A 199 3.25 -9.37 7.62
CA LEU A 199 2.34 -9.93 8.62
C LEU A 199 2.29 -11.46 8.61
N GLY A 200 2.67 -12.11 7.50
CA GLY A 200 2.58 -13.57 7.36
C GLY A 200 1.15 -14.14 7.44
N CYS A 201 0.13 -13.29 7.57
CA CYS A 201 -1.26 -13.69 7.72
C CYS A 201 -1.93 -13.83 6.34
N LYS A 202 -2.80 -14.83 6.20
CA LYS A 202 -3.65 -15.00 5.02
C LYS A 202 -4.96 -14.22 5.22
N LEU A 203 -5.08 -13.09 4.53
CA LEU A 203 -6.33 -12.33 4.44
C LEU A 203 -7.25 -12.99 3.40
N ARG A 204 -8.37 -13.56 3.85
CA ARG A 204 -9.33 -14.28 3.00
C ARG A 204 -10.02 -13.34 2.03
N SER A 205 -10.33 -12.14 2.51
CA SER A 205 -10.95 -11.08 1.70
C SER A 205 -10.07 -10.59 0.55
N ALA A 206 -8.78 -10.94 0.54
CA ALA A 206 -7.88 -10.52 -0.53
C ALA A 206 -8.22 -11.21 -1.86
N GLU A 207 -8.73 -12.44 -1.83
CA GLU A 207 -9.19 -13.15 -3.03
C GLU A 207 -10.41 -12.46 -3.66
N LEU A 208 -11.27 -11.85 -2.85
CA LEU A 208 -12.44 -11.10 -3.33
C LEU A 208 -12.01 -9.83 -4.09
N LEU A 209 -10.97 -9.15 -3.62
CA LEU A 209 -10.42 -7.97 -4.30
C LEU A 209 -9.80 -8.31 -5.66
N ASP A 210 -9.19 -9.49 -5.80
CA ASP A 210 -8.61 -9.93 -7.07
C ASP A 210 -9.70 -10.20 -8.12
N THR A 211 -10.92 -10.59 -7.71
CA THR A 211 -12.08 -10.74 -8.63
C THR A 211 -12.69 -9.42 -9.10
N LEU A 212 -12.36 -8.32 -8.43
CA LEU A 212 -12.86 -6.98 -8.74
C LEU A 212 -11.96 -6.22 -9.71
N ASP A 213 -10.81 -6.78 -10.07
CA ASP A 213 -9.87 -6.17 -11.00
C ASP A 213 -10.45 -6.22 -12.43
N PRO A 214 -10.81 -5.08 -13.04
CA PRO A 214 -11.36 -5.06 -14.39
C PRO A 214 -10.34 -5.43 -15.47
N VAL A 215 -9.08 -5.69 -15.10
CA VAL A 215 -7.94 -5.98 -16.01
C VAL A 215 -7.76 -7.49 -16.27
N GLN A 216 -8.68 -8.35 -15.83
CA GLN A 216 -8.78 -9.74 -16.33
C GLN A 216 -9.63 -9.86 -17.61
N PHE A 217 -9.42 -9.00 -18.62
CA PHE A 217 -9.86 -9.22 -20.02
C PHE A 217 -8.94 -8.51 -21.01
#